data_AF-A0A7K1GGF1-F1
#
_entry.id   AF-A0A7K1GGF1-F1
#
_cell.length_a   1.000
_cell.length_b   1.000
_cell.length_c   1.000
_cell.angle_alpha   90.00
_cell.angle_beta   90.00
_cell.angle_gamma   90.00
#
_symmetry.space_group_name_H-M   'P 1'
#
loop_
_entity.id
_entity.type
_entity.pdbx_description
1 polymer ?
#
loop_
_entity_poly.entity_id
_entity_poly.type
_entity_poly.pdbx_seq_one_letter_code
_entity_poly.pdbx_strand_id
1 'polypeptide(L)'
;PSVTRFEVHPEPGVKVNKITNLADDIKLSLSAKDIRIEAPIPGKNTIGIEVPNRVSKVVDLRQMIRSAAFRTNPSPLTAALGVDISGNPVV
;
A
#
# COMPACT_ATOMS: atom_id res chain seq x y z
N PRO A 1 3.04 1.31 9.09
CA PRO A 1 2.83 0.75 7.73
C PRO A 1 2.97 -0.77 7.72
N SER A 2 1.97 -1.46 7.21
CA SER A 2 1.91 -2.94 7.09
C SER A 2 2.61 -3.47 5.84
N VAL A 3 2.73 -2.65 4.80
CA VAL A 3 3.33 -2.99 3.50
C VAL A 3 4.33 -1.92 3.07
N THR A 4 5.19 -2.27 2.11
CA THR A 4 6.05 -1.35 1.36
C THR A 4 5.71 -1.48 -0.12
N ARG A 5 5.54 -0.34 -0.81
CA ARG A 5 5.25 -0.29 -2.25
C ARG A 5 6.52 0.05 -3.02
N PHE A 6 6.89 -0.81 -3.96
CA PHE A 6 7.95 -0.59 -4.93
C PHE A 6 7.33 -0.12 -6.25
N GLU A 7 7.83 0.98 -6.80
CA GLU A 7 7.45 1.42 -8.15
C GLU A 7 8.49 0.89 -9.14
N VAL A 8 8.03 0.10 -10.10
CA VAL A 8 8.88 -0.54 -11.11
C VAL A 8 8.51 0.04 -12.47
N HIS A 9 9.53 0.47 -13.21
CA HIS A 9 9.37 0.85 -14.61
C HIS A 9 9.71 -0.35 -15.51
N PRO A 10 8.75 -0.89 -16.27
CA PRO A 10 9.04 -1.97 -17.19
C PRO A 10 9.87 -1.46 -18.37
N GLU A 11 10.82 -2.26 -18.83
CA GLU A 11 11.55 -2.00 -20.07
C GLU A 11 10.60 -1.94 -21.28
N PRO A 12 10.94 -1.17 -22.34
CA PRO A 12 10.13 -1.10 -23.55
C PRO A 12 9.81 -2.49 -24.12
N GLY A 13 8.54 -2.71 -24.45
CA GLY A 13 8.06 -3.98 -25.01
C GLY A 13 7.72 -5.06 -23.98
N VAL A 14 8.02 -4.86 -22.69
CA VAL A 14 7.55 -5.75 -21.63
C VAL A 14 6.05 -5.50 -21.39
N LYS A 15 5.24 -6.52 -21.67
CA LYS A 15 3.80 -6.46 -21.42
C LYS A 15 3.51 -6.49 -19.93
N VAL A 16 2.65 -5.61 -19.45
CA VAL A 16 2.21 -5.54 -18.04
C VAL A 16 1.68 -6.88 -17.54
N ASN A 17 0.89 -7.58 -18.37
CA ASN A 17 0.32 -8.89 -18.01
C ASN A 17 1.40 -9.96 -17.71
N LYS A 18 2.58 -9.84 -18.30
CA LYS A 18 3.70 -10.75 -18.06
C LYS A 18 4.21 -10.61 -16.62
N ILE A 19 4.18 -9.41 -16.06
CA ILE A 19 4.60 -9.14 -14.69
C ILE A 19 3.50 -9.57 -13.71
N THR A 20 2.24 -9.22 -13.98
CA THR A 20 1.12 -9.61 -13.10
C THR A 20 0.95 -11.13 -13.00
N ASN A 21 1.25 -11.87 -14.08
CA ASN A 21 1.18 -13.33 -14.09
C ASN A 21 2.31 -14.01 -13.31
N LEU A 22 3.39 -13.28 -12.97
CA LEU A 22 4.50 -13.78 -12.14
C LEU A 22 4.26 -13.53 -10.65
N ALA A 23 3.05 -13.15 -10.23
CA ALA A 23 2.77 -12.78 -8.84
C ALA A 23 3.19 -13.89 -7.85
N ASP A 24 2.85 -15.14 -8.15
CA ASP A 24 3.20 -16.29 -7.29
C ASP A 24 4.71 -16.57 -7.27
N ASP A 25 5.39 -16.45 -8.42
CA ASP A 25 6.84 -16.64 -8.52
C ASP A 25 7.61 -15.54 -7.77
N ILE A 26 7.16 -14.29 -7.87
CA ILE A 26 7.72 -13.15 -7.14
C ILE A 26 7.50 -13.34 -5.63
N LYS A 27 6.29 -13.74 -5.23
CA LYS A 27 5.96 -14.04 -3.83
C LYS A 27 6.86 -15.12 -3.26
N LEU A 28 7.06 -16.22 -4.00
CA LEU A 28 7.97 -17.30 -3.63
C LEU A 28 9.41 -16.80 -3.49
N SER A 29 9.90 -16.06 -4.48
CA SER A 29 11.27 -15.52 -4.50
C SER A 29 11.55 -14.57 -3.34
N LEU A 30 10.56 -13.78 -2.92
CA LEU A 30 10.67 -12.85 -1.80
C LEU A 30 10.43 -13.50 -0.43
N SER A 31 10.02 -14.78 -0.39
CA SER A 31 9.51 -15.43 0.82
C SER A 31 8.40 -14.61 1.50
N ALA A 32 7.59 -13.94 0.68
CA ALA A 32 6.51 -13.08 1.15
C ALA A 32 5.25 -13.93 1.42
N LYS A 33 4.49 -13.57 2.47
CA LYS A 33 3.19 -14.22 2.73
C LYS A 33 2.20 -13.97 1.60
N ASP A 34 2.22 -12.76 1.07
CA ASP A 34 1.39 -12.33 -0.05
C ASP A 34 2.02 -11.11 -0.73
N ILE A 35 1.59 -10.79 -1.95
CA ILE A 35 1.96 -9.53 -2.63
C ILE A 35 0.74 -8.97 -3.37
N ARG A 36 0.69 -7.66 -3.55
CA ARG A 36 -0.32 -7.00 -4.40
C ARG A 36 0.35 -6.23 -5.52
N ILE A 37 -0.05 -6.51 -6.75
CA ILE A 37 0.46 -5.82 -7.94
C ILE A 37 -0.62 -4.87 -8.46
N GLU A 38 -0.31 -3.59 -8.51
CA GLU A 38 -1.13 -2.51 -9.07
C GLU A 38 -0.51 -2.06 -10.39
N ALA A 39 -1.18 -2.35 -11.51
CA ALA A 39 -0.63 -2.08 -12.84
C ALA A 39 -1.72 -1.61 -13.82
N PRO A 40 -1.56 -0.44 -14.47
CA PRO A 40 -0.61 0.65 -14.15
C PRO A 40 -1.02 1.43 -12.89
N ILE A 41 -0.07 2.11 -12.23
CA ILE A 41 -0.41 3.07 -11.17
C ILE A 41 -1.15 4.26 -11.81
N PRO A 42 -2.33 4.68 -11.30
CA PRO A 42 -3.05 5.84 -11.81
C PRO A 42 -2.16 7.09 -11.89
N GLY A 43 -2.08 7.70 -13.07
CA GLY A 43 -1.27 8.91 -13.31
C GLY A 43 0.23 8.66 -13.48
N LYS A 44 0.71 7.41 -13.50
CA LYS A 44 2.12 7.05 -13.73
C LYS A 44 2.28 5.91 -14.74
N ASN A 45 3.40 5.91 -15.47
CA ASN A 45 3.79 4.83 -16.37
C ASN A 45 4.63 3.77 -15.63
N THR A 46 4.19 3.36 -14.44
CA THR A 46 4.90 2.43 -13.56
C THR A 46 3.95 1.40 -12.97
N ILE A 47 4.52 0.30 -12.48
CA ILE A 47 3.82 -0.79 -11.81
C ILE A 47 4.14 -0.70 -10.32
N GLY A 48 3.12 -0.73 -9.48
CA GLY A 48 3.26 -0.79 -8.03
C GLY A 48 3.26 -2.23 -7.54
N ILE A 49 4.29 -2.63 -6.81
CA ILE A 49 4.35 -3.94 -6.14
C ILE A 49 4.38 -3.71 -4.63
N GLU A 50 3.31 -4.08 -3.96
CA GLU A 50 3.17 -4.01 -2.51
C GLU A 50 3.61 -5.32 -1.87
N VAL A 51 4.59 -5.23 -0.98
CA VAL A 51 5.16 -6.36 -0.25
C VAL A 51 4.95 -6.15 1.25
N PRO A 52 4.42 -7.14 1.99
CA PRO A 52 4.29 -7.07 3.44
C PRO A 52 5.63 -6.83 4.13
N ASN A 53 5.62 -5.94 5.11
CA ASN A 53 6.80 -5.69 5.93
C ASN A 53 7.06 -6.90 6.84
N ARG A 54 8.33 -7.29 7.00
CA ARG A 54 8.73 -8.38 7.93
C ARG A 54 8.29 -8.08 9.36
N VAL A 55 8.37 -6.80 9.75
CA VAL A 55 7.85 -6.28 11.02
C VAL A 55 6.84 -5.19 10.68
N SER A 56 5.56 -5.48 10.90
CA SER A 56 4.50 -4.49 10.71
C SER A 56 4.39 -3.59 11.94
N LYS A 57 4.16 -2.30 11.70
CA LYS A 57 3.88 -1.34 12.77
C LYS A 57 2.38 -1.37 13.09
N VAL A 58 2.05 -1.59 14.37
CA VAL A 58 0.68 -1.48 14.87
C VAL A 58 0.19 -0.04 14.76
N VAL A 59 -1.07 0.12 14.38
CA VAL A 59 -1.73 1.42 14.24
C VAL A 59 -2.74 1.56 15.38
N ASP A 60 -2.39 2.37 16.38
CA ASP A 60 -3.24 2.54 17.55
C ASP A 60 -4.41 3.47 17.26
N LEU A 61 -5.62 3.08 17.70
CA LEU A 61 -6.80 3.94 17.64
C LEU A 61 -6.56 5.29 18.33
N ARG A 62 -5.81 5.29 19.44
CA ARG A 62 -5.42 6.52 20.15
C ARG A 62 -4.61 7.47 19.27
N GLN A 63 -3.72 6.96 18.41
CA GLN A 63 -2.98 7.78 17.45
C GLN A 63 -3.93 8.44 16.45
N MET A 64 -4.93 7.69 15.97
CA MET A 64 -5.90 8.17 15.00
C MET A 64 -6.79 9.28 15.55
N ILE A 65 -7.37 9.09 16.74
CA ILE A 65 -8.24 10.09 17.39
C ILE A 65 -7.49 11.37 17.78
N ARG A 66 -6.17 11.26 18.00
CA ARG A 66 -5.30 12.41 18.29
C ARG A 66 -4.82 13.15 17.03
N SER A 67 -5.01 12.57 15.84
CA SER A 67 -4.60 13.21 14.59
C SER A 67 -5.37 14.51 14.36
N ALA A 68 -4.74 15.46 13.68
CA ALA A 68 -5.40 16.69 13.26
C ALA A 68 -6.60 16.37 12.36
N ALA A 69 -6.43 15.45 11.41
CA ALA A 69 -7.47 15.00 10.49
C ALA A 69 -8.76 14.59 11.22
N PHE A 70 -8.67 13.84 12.32
CA PHE A 70 -9.84 13.46 13.11
C PHE A 70 -10.39 14.64 13.92
N ARG A 71 -9.52 15.39 14.61
CA ARG A 71 -9.91 16.45 15.54
C ARG A 71 -10.52 17.68 14.88
N THR A 72 -10.11 17.99 13.66
CA THR A 72 -10.59 19.15 12.91
C THR A 72 -11.76 18.82 11.99
N ASN A 73 -12.20 17.56 11.94
CA ASN A 73 -13.33 17.16 11.10
C ASN A 73 -14.64 17.68 11.71
N PRO A 74 -15.46 18.44 10.96
CA PRO A 74 -16.69 19.01 11.49
C PRO A 74 -17.81 17.96 11.70
N SER A 75 -17.67 16.76 11.12
CA SER A 75 -18.70 15.73 11.22
C SER A 75 -18.71 15.07 12.60
N PRO A 76 -19.87 14.99 13.28
CA PRO A 76 -19.98 14.25 14.53
C PRO A 76 -19.90 12.73 14.35
N LEU A 77 -19.89 12.25 13.10
CA LEU A 77 -19.82 10.83 12.73
C LEU A 77 -18.47 10.45 12.07
N THR A 78 -17.42 11.27 12.22
CA THR A 78 -16.07 10.94 11.74
C THR A 78 -15.58 9.63 12.36
N ALA A 79 -14.97 8.76 11.55
CA ALA A 79 -14.61 7.41 11.95
C ALA A 79 -13.14 7.12 11.63
N ALA A 80 -12.34 6.86 12.66
CA ALA A 80 -10.95 6.49 12.48
C ALA A 80 -10.81 5.10 11.81
N LEU A 81 -10.42 5.06 10.53
CA LEU A 81 -10.25 3.81 9.77
C LEU A 81 -8.85 3.21 9.94
N GLY A 82 -7.81 4.05 10.01
CA GLY A 82 -6.42 3.61 10.14
C GLY A 82 -5.46 4.53 9.39
N VAL A 83 -4.31 4.01 8.96
CA VAL A 83 -3.37 4.76 8.12
C VAL A 83 -3.24 4.14 6.74
N ASP A 84 -3.02 4.98 5.73
CA ASP A 84 -2.69 4.52 4.39
C ASP A 84 -1.27 3.90 4.33
N ILE A 85 -0.88 3.42 3.15
CA ILE A 85 0.45 2.83 2.91
C ILE A 85 1.61 3.82 3.14
N SER A 86 1.33 5.12 3.01
CA SER A 86 2.27 6.22 3.25
C SER A 86 2.33 6.63 4.73
N GLY A 87 1.46 6.08 5.57
CA GLY A 87 1.35 6.38 6.99
C GLY A 87 0.45 7.57 7.33
N ASN A 88 -0.29 8.12 6.37
CA ASN A 88 -1.22 9.21 6.61
C ASN A 88 -2.51 8.70 7.26
N PRO A 89 -3.04 9.40 8.28
CA PRO A 89 -4.34 9.06 8.89
C PRO A 89 -5.49 9.13 7.88
N VAL A 90 -6.34 8.09 7.89
CA VAL A 90 -7.61 8.01 7.19
C VAL A 90 -8.74 7.99 8.24
N VAL A 91 -9.62 8.99 8.17
CA VAL A 91 -10.66 9.32 9.18
C VAL A 91 -11.99 9.68 8.52
#